data_AF-A0A7X3TMG3-F1
#
_entry.id   AF-A0A7X3TMG3-F1
#
_cell.length_a   1.000
_cell.length_b   1.000
_cell.length_c   1.000
_cell.angle_alpha   90.00
_cell.angle_beta   90.00
_cell.angle_gamma   90.00
#
_symmetry.space_group_name_H-M   'P 1'
#
loop_
_entity.id
_entity.type
_entity.pdbx_description
1 polymer ?
#
loop_
_entity_poly.entity_id
_entity_poly.type
_entity_poly.pdbx_seq_one_letter_code
_entity_poly.pdbx_strand_id
1 'polypeptide(L)'
;MERPNFVWINTHDVSARNLGCYGDDYATTPHLDKLAEEGVRYANAFACGPICSPARTSIFTGMHQTTVGTHHHRSFARRPDFVQMLPHYLMAAGYNCSAINTDLNTDIDPDEWAAYQSNDALLAQADEKPFFAVYSFGESHASVFKLTPEQAREQRSSLLTDEELHDPDNAPLPVFMPDTPLARERTALFYDGLMQVDRHVGEVIENLVSAGVLDNTIVFFWSDHGTGFPRGKTHVYDDGLRVPLIIRFPAKYQHLAPGPPGTVVDDLVMTMDMGASVLSMTDVQIPKHFQGQAFLGKQREPHRDYACGARDRLDNCNEVIRTIRNEKYRYIRNFLPHRPYASFWPDGGFFATPPEKGTPEHDFWDTSCL
;
A
#
# COMPACT_ATOMS: atom_id res chain seq x y z
N MET A 1 0.59 27.04 14.69
CA MET A 1 0.57 26.89 13.21
C MET A 1 -0.77 26.27 12.86
N GLU A 2 -1.37 26.65 11.73
CA GLU A 2 -2.55 25.93 11.23
C GLU A 2 -2.17 24.50 10.87
N ARG A 3 -2.90 23.53 11.40
CA ARG A 3 -2.59 22.10 11.27
C ARG A 3 -3.18 21.54 9.98
N PRO A 4 -2.40 20.84 9.13
CA PRO A 4 -2.92 20.26 7.90
C PRO A 4 -3.90 19.12 8.20
N ASN A 5 -4.84 18.93 7.29
CA ASN A 5 -5.52 17.65 7.13
C ASN A 5 -4.58 16.66 6.44
N PHE A 6 -4.79 15.37 6.71
CA PHE A 6 -4.04 14.30 6.09
C PHE A 6 -5.00 13.33 5.42
N VAL A 7 -4.76 13.04 4.15
CA VAL A 7 -5.50 12.00 3.41
C VAL A 7 -4.50 10.96 2.95
N TRP A 8 -4.71 9.72 3.37
CA TRP A 8 -3.97 8.57 2.90
C TRP A 8 -4.84 7.78 1.93
N ILE A 9 -4.42 7.75 0.67
CA ILE A 9 -5.00 6.87 -0.35
C ILE A 9 -4.04 5.69 -0.48
N ASN A 10 -4.54 4.48 -0.26
CA ASN A 10 -3.73 3.28 -0.42
C ASN A 10 -4.38 2.32 -1.39
N THR A 11 -3.52 1.57 -2.07
CA THR A 11 -3.91 0.47 -2.94
C THR A 11 -3.22 -0.83 -2.52
N HIS A 12 -3.64 -1.93 -3.12
CA HIS A 12 -3.22 -3.28 -2.80
C HIS A 12 -2.36 -3.84 -3.92
N ASP A 13 -1.25 -4.49 -3.57
CA ASP A 13 -0.46 -5.29 -4.50
C ASP A 13 0.09 -4.48 -5.71
N VAL A 14 0.66 -3.29 -5.49
CA VAL A 14 1.22 -2.43 -6.54
C VAL A 14 2.69 -2.12 -6.28
N SER A 15 3.57 -2.44 -7.22
CA SER A 15 4.95 -1.98 -7.19
C SER A 15 5.06 -0.57 -7.75
N ALA A 16 6.07 0.19 -7.32
CA ALA A 16 6.41 1.46 -7.96
C ALA A 16 6.57 1.32 -9.49
N ARG A 17 7.00 0.15 -9.97
CA ARG A 17 7.20 -0.15 -11.39
C ARG A 17 5.92 -0.24 -12.22
N ASN A 18 4.74 -0.22 -11.60
CA ASN A 18 3.47 -0.39 -12.30
C ASN A 18 2.77 0.94 -12.63
N LEU A 19 3.37 2.09 -12.36
CA LEU A 19 2.75 3.41 -12.53
C LEU A 19 3.42 4.24 -13.63
N GLY A 20 2.63 5.02 -14.36
CA GLY A 20 3.11 5.90 -15.44
C GLY A 20 4.17 6.90 -14.95
N CYS A 21 3.92 7.58 -13.85
CA CYS A 21 4.87 8.52 -13.24
C CYS A 21 6.16 7.88 -12.72
N TYR A 22 6.25 6.55 -12.68
CA TYR A 22 7.48 5.81 -12.40
C TYR A 22 8.12 5.18 -13.64
N GLY A 23 7.58 5.44 -14.83
CA GLY A 23 8.13 5.06 -16.12
C GLY A 23 7.51 3.82 -16.75
N ASP A 24 6.28 3.44 -16.35
CA ASP A 24 5.54 2.35 -16.98
C ASP A 24 4.59 2.87 -18.07
N ASP A 25 5.01 2.74 -19.33
CA ASP A 25 4.25 3.22 -20.48
C ASP A 25 2.99 2.39 -20.79
N TYR A 26 2.84 1.21 -20.18
CA TYR A 26 1.61 0.40 -20.31
C TYR A 26 0.55 0.81 -19.28
N ALA A 27 0.93 1.54 -18.22
CA ALA A 27 0.01 1.96 -17.18
C ALA A 27 -0.85 3.16 -17.63
N THR A 28 -2.17 3.05 -17.47
CA THR A 28 -3.08 4.19 -17.62
C THR A 28 -3.39 4.79 -16.25
N THR A 29 -2.53 5.69 -15.75
CA THR A 29 -2.65 6.29 -14.40
C THR A 29 -2.60 7.83 -14.37
N PRO A 30 -3.40 8.55 -15.18
CA PRO A 30 -3.31 10.00 -15.31
C PRO A 30 -3.56 10.79 -14.02
N HIS A 31 -4.41 10.30 -13.09
CA HIS A 31 -4.67 11.00 -11.83
C HIS A 31 -3.48 10.89 -10.87
N LEU A 32 -2.84 9.73 -10.79
CA LEU A 32 -1.61 9.51 -10.05
C LEU A 32 -0.43 10.25 -10.67
N ASP A 33 -0.37 10.32 -11.99
CA ASP A 33 0.66 11.08 -12.70
C ASP A 33 0.55 12.57 -12.38
N LYS A 34 -0.67 13.11 -12.44
CA LYS A 34 -0.95 14.49 -11.99
C LYS A 34 -0.65 14.69 -10.51
N LEU A 35 -0.98 13.73 -9.64
CA LEU A 35 -0.65 13.81 -8.21
C LEU A 35 0.87 13.88 -7.98
N ALA A 36 1.65 13.17 -8.79
CA ALA A 36 3.11 13.22 -8.74
C ALA A 36 3.68 14.54 -9.30
N GLU A 37 3.07 15.10 -10.35
CA GLU A 37 3.43 16.42 -10.88
C GLU A 37 3.13 17.56 -9.88
N GLU A 38 2.00 17.49 -9.18
CA GLU A 38 1.62 18.45 -8.14
C GLU A 38 2.33 18.22 -6.79
N GLY A 39 2.95 17.05 -6.61
CA GLY A 39 3.55 16.61 -5.37
C GLY A 39 5.03 16.27 -5.49
N VAL A 40 5.48 15.38 -4.63
CA VAL A 40 6.80 14.74 -4.71
C VAL A 40 6.60 13.23 -4.76
N ARG A 41 7.49 12.52 -5.44
CA ARG A 41 7.48 11.04 -5.46
C ARG A 41 8.80 10.48 -4.96
N TYR A 42 8.75 9.42 -4.17
CA TYR A 42 9.94 8.77 -3.63
C TYR A 42 10.37 7.64 -4.55
N ALA A 43 11.59 7.71 -5.06
CA ALA A 43 12.15 6.64 -5.87
C ALA A 43 12.32 5.35 -5.04
N ASN A 44 12.59 5.48 -3.74
CA ASN A 44 13.04 4.38 -2.87
C ASN A 44 12.13 4.21 -1.64
N ALA A 45 10.84 3.90 -1.85
CA ALA A 45 9.92 3.53 -0.78
C ALA A 45 9.74 2.00 -0.66
N PHE A 46 9.88 1.47 0.56
CA PHE A 46 9.85 0.03 0.82
C PHE A 46 8.87 -0.42 1.91
N ALA A 47 8.12 -1.48 1.64
CA ALA A 47 7.29 -2.16 2.63
C ALA A 47 8.12 -2.96 3.65
N CYS A 48 7.58 -3.16 4.85
CA CYS A 48 8.20 -3.96 5.91
C CYS A 48 8.14 -5.48 5.65
N GLY A 49 7.19 -5.90 4.82
CA GLY A 49 6.97 -7.30 4.45
C GLY A 49 6.09 -7.38 3.20
N PRO A 50 6.15 -8.50 2.45
CA PRO A 50 5.52 -8.58 1.12
C PRO A 50 4.08 -9.15 1.18
N ILE A 51 3.35 -8.90 2.26
CA ILE A 51 1.97 -9.38 2.48
C ILE A 51 1.17 -8.32 3.22
N CYS A 52 -0.11 -8.20 2.86
CA CYS A 52 -1.09 -7.21 3.32
C CYS A 52 -1.14 -7.05 4.85
N SER A 53 -1.70 -8.02 5.58
CA SER A 53 -1.98 -7.85 7.01
C SER A 53 -0.75 -7.55 7.90
N PRO A 54 0.43 -8.20 7.73
CA PRO A 54 1.63 -7.79 8.46
C PRO A 54 2.18 -6.41 8.04
N ALA A 55 2.14 -6.08 6.74
CA ALA A 55 2.64 -4.80 6.24
C ALA A 55 1.80 -3.64 6.75
N ARG A 56 0.46 -3.73 6.64
CA ARG A 56 -0.48 -2.72 7.14
C ARG A 56 -0.36 -2.52 8.64
N THR A 57 -0.18 -3.61 9.40
CA THR A 57 0.08 -3.50 10.84
C THR A 57 1.37 -2.71 11.11
N SER A 58 2.41 -2.93 10.31
CA SER A 58 3.67 -2.18 10.47
C SER A 58 3.51 -0.69 10.15
N ILE A 59 2.70 -0.36 9.13
CA ILE A 59 2.39 1.01 8.72
C ILE A 59 1.69 1.79 9.84
N PHE A 60 0.62 1.24 10.39
CA PHE A 60 -0.18 1.95 11.39
C PHE A 60 0.44 1.94 12.79
N THR A 61 1.31 0.99 13.12
CA THR A 61 2.03 1.00 14.41
C THR A 61 3.36 1.73 14.37
N GLY A 62 3.91 2.03 13.19
CA GLY A 62 5.27 2.55 13.05
C GLY A 62 6.35 1.56 13.52
N MET A 63 6.05 0.25 13.57
CA MET A 63 6.94 -0.79 14.06
C MET A 63 7.03 -1.95 13.07
N HIS A 64 8.14 -2.66 13.02
CA HIS A 64 8.19 -3.90 12.25
C HIS A 64 7.22 -4.95 12.84
N GLN A 65 6.47 -5.61 11.97
CA GLN A 65 5.66 -6.80 12.28
C GLN A 65 6.36 -7.88 13.12
N THR A 66 7.68 -8.08 12.93
CA THR A 66 8.44 -9.04 13.75
C THR A 66 8.61 -8.58 15.20
N THR A 67 8.64 -7.27 15.44
CA THR A 67 8.85 -6.69 16.78
C THR A 67 7.59 -6.82 17.63
N VAL A 68 6.42 -6.62 17.02
CA VAL A 68 5.12 -6.64 17.72
C VAL A 68 4.41 -7.99 17.64
N GLY A 69 5.03 -9.00 17.03
CA GLY A 69 4.49 -10.37 16.97
C GLY A 69 3.43 -10.60 15.88
N THR A 70 3.15 -9.62 15.02
CA THR A 70 2.07 -9.63 14.03
C THR A 70 2.52 -10.14 12.65
N HIS A 71 3.56 -10.96 12.63
CA HIS A 71 4.33 -11.27 11.42
C HIS A 71 3.86 -12.47 10.61
N HIS A 72 3.01 -13.29 11.19
CA HIS A 72 2.48 -14.47 10.53
C HIS A 72 1.21 -14.08 9.78
N HIS A 73 1.15 -14.27 8.46
CA HIS A 73 -0.05 -13.93 7.71
C HIS A 73 -1.27 -14.70 8.24
N ARG A 74 -2.43 -14.02 8.30
CA ARG A 74 -3.66 -14.53 8.94
C ARG A 74 -3.39 -15.01 10.36
N SER A 75 -2.83 -14.12 11.17
CA SER A 75 -2.72 -14.32 12.62
C SER A 75 -3.35 -13.15 13.34
N PHE A 76 -4.06 -13.44 14.42
CA PHE A 76 -4.58 -12.41 15.33
C PHE A 76 -3.68 -12.36 16.55
N ALA A 77 -2.61 -11.56 16.46
CA ALA A 77 -1.68 -11.39 17.57
C ALA A 77 -2.11 -10.18 18.41
N ARG A 78 -2.13 -10.34 19.74
CA ARG A 78 -2.30 -9.22 20.65
C ARG A 78 -1.00 -8.43 20.74
N ARG A 79 -0.97 -7.24 20.15
CA ARG A 79 0.12 -6.27 20.31
C ARG A 79 0.25 -5.81 21.79
N PRO A 80 1.44 -5.38 22.24
CA PRO A 80 1.60 -4.81 23.57
C PRO A 80 0.73 -3.56 23.77
N ASP A 81 0.09 -3.40 24.94
CA ASP A 81 -0.88 -2.32 25.19
C ASP A 81 -0.31 -0.90 25.02
N PHE A 82 1.02 -0.72 25.12
CA PHE A 82 1.67 0.58 24.90
C PHE A 82 1.90 0.93 23.42
N VAL A 83 1.80 -0.06 22.52
CA VAL A 83 1.89 0.14 21.07
C VAL A 83 0.48 0.46 20.58
N GLN A 84 0.25 1.71 20.21
CA GLN A 84 -1.04 2.19 19.72
C GLN A 84 -0.97 2.47 18.21
N MET A 85 -2.13 2.48 17.52
CA MET A 85 -2.15 2.79 16.09
C MET A 85 -1.99 4.29 15.87
N LEU A 86 -1.53 4.71 14.70
CA LEU A 86 -1.36 6.12 14.33
C LEU A 86 -2.59 6.99 14.65
N PRO A 87 -3.84 6.56 14.33
CA PRO A 87 -5.03 7.34 14.67
C PRO A 87 -5.17 7.65 16.16
N HIS A 88 -4.74 6.76 17.07
CA HIS A 88 -4.79 7.00 18.51
C HIS A 88 -4.02 8.28 18.89
N TYR A 89 -2.81 8.44 18.36
CA TYR A 89 -1.97 9.61 18.64
C TYR A 89 -2.53 10.89 18.01
N LEU A 90 -3.12 10.79 16.81
CA LEU A 90 -3.74 11.91 16.13
C LEU A 90 -5.03 12.38 16.83
N MET A 91 -5.88 11.44 17.26
CA MET A 91 -7.09 11.74 18.05
C MET A 91 -6.73 12.39 19.38
N ALA A 92 -5.69 11.91 20.07
CA ALA A 92 -5.18 12.57 21.28
C ALA A 92 -4.68 14.00 21.02
N ALA A 93 -4.25 14.30 19.79
CA ALA A 93 -3.89 15.65 19.34
C ALA A 93 -5.08 16.49 18.87
N GLY A 94 -6.30 15.94 18.89
CA GLY A 94 -7.53 16.61 18.50
C GLY A 94 -7.86 16.53 17.01
N TYR A 95 -7.33 15.55 16.29
CA TYR A 95 -7.78 15.20 14.94
C TYR A 95 -9.03 14.31 14.98
N ASN A 96 -9.95 14.52 14.05
CA ASN A 96 -10.94 13.48 13.73
C ASN A 96 -10.29 12.46 12.79
N CYS A 97 -10.52 11.16 13.01
CA CYS A 97 -9.89 10.11 12.20
C CYS A 97 -10.94 9.20 11.56
N SER A 98 -10.68 8.75 10.34
CA SER A 98 -11.51 7.72 9.71
C SER A 98 -11.15 6.34 10.23
N ALA A 99 -12.02 5.37 9.93
CA ALA A 99 -11.64 3.99 10.07
C ALA A 99 -10.45 3.67 9.15
N ILE A 100 -9.56 2.81 9.64
CA ILE A 100 -8.47 2.21 8.86
C ILE A 100 -8.90 0.84 8.34
N ASN A 101 -8.13 0.27 7.42
CA ASN A 101 -8.37 -1.07 6.89
C ASN A 101 -8.39 -2.11 8.03
N THR A 102 -9.35 -3.04 8.01
CA THR A 102 -9.53 -4.08 9.03
C THR A 102 -8.69 -5.34 8.81
N ASP A 103 -8.10 -5.52 7.63
CA ASP A 103 -7.21 -6.64 7.32
C ASP A 103 -5.81 -6.35 7.89
N LEU A 104 -5.73 -6.42 9.22
CA LEU A 104 -4.56 -6.30 10.07
C LEU A 104 -4.28 -7.62 10.77
N ASN A 105 -3.04 -7.82 11.22
CA ASN A 105 -2.64 -9.01 11.98
C ASN A 105 -2.71 -8.79 13.51
N THR A 106 -3.61 -7.90 13.92
CA THR A 106 -3.85 -7.53 15.32
C THR A 106 -5.28 -7.02 15.44
N ASP A 107 -5.83 -7.12 16.64
CA ASP A 107 -7.12 -6.54 16.95
C ASP A 107 -7.00 -5.02 17.14
N ILE A 108 -8.07 -4.31 16.78
CA ILE A 108 -8.34 -2.93 17.16
C ILE A 108 -9.33 -3.00 18.33
N ASP A 109 -9.06 -2.24 19.39
CA ASP A 109 -9.95 -2.19 20.55
C ASP A 109 -11.33 -1.65 20.14
N PRO A 110 -12.46 -2.22 20.59
CA PRO A 110 -13.79 -1.74 20.23
C PRO A 110 -14.04 -0.26 20.55
N ASP A 111 -13.47 0.26 21.63
CA ASP A 111 -13.60 1.68 21.99
C ASP A 111 -12.76 2.56 21.07
N GLU A 112 -11.58 2.07 20.65
CA GLU A 112 -10.77 2.73 19.60
C GLU A 112 -11.53 2.75 18.27
N TRP A 113 -12.16 1.64 17.90
CA TRP A 113 -12.94 1.53 16.67
C TRP A 113 -14.16 2.45 16.66
N ALA A 114 -14.87 2.55 17.79
CA ALA A 114 -16.05 3.41 17.93
C ALA A 114 -15.74 4.91 17.84
N ALA A 115 -14.47 5.31 18.03
CA ALA A 115 -14.05 6.70 17.90
C ALA A 115 -13.85 7.16 16.44
N TYR A 116 -13.76 6.22 15.49
CA TYR A 116 -13.59 6.53 14.08
C TYR A 116 -14.87 7.02 13.43
N GLN A 117 -14.72 7.91 12.43
CA GLN A 117 -15.82 8.47 11.67
C GLN A 117 -15.77 8.02 10.19
N SER A 118 -16.86 8.21 9.45
CA SER A 118 -16.84 8.02 7.99
C SER A 118 -16.10 9.17 7.32
N ASN A 119 -15.51 8.92 6.15
CA ASN A 119 -14.83 9.97 5.38
C ASN A 119 -15.77 11.15 5.06
N ASP A 120 -17.04 10.89 4.73
CA ASP A 120 -18.03 11.96 4.49
C ASP A 120 -18.26 12.84 5.73
N ALA A 121 -18.33 12.23 6.92
CA ALA A 121 -18.48 12.98 8.17
C ALA A 121 -17.25 13.86 8.45
N LEU A 122 -16.04 13.37 8.14
CA LEU A 122 -14.81 14.15 8.26
C LEU A 122 -14.81 15.36 7.33
N LEU A 123 -15.20 15.18 6.07
CA LEU A 123 -15.28 16.26 5.08
C LEU A 123 -16.31 17.32 5.50
N ALA A 124 -17.47 16.89 6.01
CA ALA A 124 -18.52 17.80 6.49
C ALA A 124 -18.12 18.61 7.74
N GLN A 125 -17.15 18.14 8.52
CA GLN A 125 -16.69 18.78 9.77
C GLN A 125 -15.31 19.44 9.61
N ALA A 126 -14.77 19.53 8.40
CA ALA A 126 -13.38 19.91 8.17
C ALA A 126 -13.04 21.35 8.59
N ASP A 127 -14.04 22.22 8.70
CA ASP A 127 -13.88 23.60 9.21
C ASP A 127 -13.72 23.66 10.74
N GLU A 128 -14.15 22.62 11.48
CA GLU A 128 -14.12 22.61 12.94
C GLU A 128 -12.81 22.07 13.51
N LYS A 129 -12.30 20.98 12.92
CA LYS A 129 -11.12 20.25 13.39
C LYS A 129 -10.34 19.66 12.21
N PRO A 130 -9.01 19.56 12.32
CA PRO A 130 -8.25 18.87 11.31
C PRO A 130 -8.59 17.38 11.32
N PHE A 131 -8.44 16.71 10.19
CA PHE A 131 -8.76 15.29 10.07
C PHE A 131 -7.63 14.45 9.46
N PHE A 132 -7.69 13.15 9.75
CA PHE A 132 -6.90 12.10 9.12
C PHE A 132 -7.85 11.08 8.49
N ALA A 133 -7.89 11.02 7.16
CA ALA A 133 -8.76 10.13 6.41
C ALA A 133 -7.94 9.08 5.66
N VAL A 134 -8.45 7.85 5.63
CA VAL A 134 -7.88 6.73 4.88
C VAL A 134 -8.90 6.28 3.84
N TYR A 135 -8.46 6.16 2.60
CA TYR A 135 -9.20 5.57 1.48
C TYR A 135 -8.40 4.37 0.99
N SER A 136 -9.01 3.19 0.98
CA SER A 136 -8.36 1.94 0.56
C SER A 136 -9.08 1.37 -0.65
N PHE A 137 -8.32 1.11 -1.72
CA PHE A 137 -8.81 0.61 -3.00
C PHE A 137 -8.15 -0.75 -3.31
N GLY A 138 -8.97 -1.78 -3.54
CA GLY A 138 -8.53 -3.19 -3.61
C GLY A 138 -8.55 -3.78 -5.02
N GLU A 139 -8.87 -3.01 -6.04
CA GLU A 139 -9.17 -3.47 -7.40
C GLU A 139 -7.94 -4.06 -8.11
N SER A 140 -6.73 -3.64 -7.72
CA SER A 140 -5.46 -4.18 -8.21
C SER A 140 -4.93 -5.39 -7.43
N HIS A 141 -5.67 -5.86 -6.41
CA HIS A 141 -5.25 -7.01 -5.60
C HIS A 141 -5.08 -8.28 -6.44
N ALA A 142 -4.13 -9.15 -6.07
CA ALA A 142 -3.76 -10.36 -6.81
C ALA A 142 -4.91 -11.32 -7.10
N SER A 143 -6.05 -11.19 -6.43
CA SER A 143 -7.27 -11.95 -6.70
C SER A 143 -7.82 -11.66 -8.10
N VAL A 144 -7.44 -10.54 -8.73
CA VAL A 144 -7.73 -10.26 -10.13
C VAL A 144 -7.15 -11.34 -11.06
N PHE A 145 -6.02 -11.96 -10.68
CA PHE A 145 -5.43 -13.07 -11.43
C PHE A 145 -6.24 -14.36 -11.36
N LYS A 146 -7.33 -14.38 -10.59
CA LYS A 146 -8.28 -15.49 -10.55
C LYS A 146 -9.52 -15.30 -11.42
N LEU A 147 -9.73 -14.09 -11.95
CA LEU A 147 -10.93 -13.73 -12.69
C LEU A 147 -10.78 -13.99 -14.19
N THR A 148 -11.70 -14.69 -14.82
CA THR A 148 -11.77 -14.64 -16.30
C THR A 148 -11.99 -13.21 -16.78
N PRO A 149 -11.66 -12.86 -18.04
CA PRO A 149 -11.93 -11.52 -18.57
C PRO A 149 -13.39 -11.11 -18.44
N GLU A 150 -14.33 -12.03 -18.65
CA GLU A 150 -15.75 -11.77 -18.46
C GLU A 150 -16.07 -11.41 -17.00
N GLN A 151 -15.60 -12.20 -16.04
CA GLN A 151 -15.78 -11.90 -14.61
C GLN A 151 -15.15 -10.57 -14.20
N ALA A 152 -13.96 -10.26 -14.71
CA ALA A 152 -13.31 -8.98 -14.44
C ALA A 152 -14.12 -7.81 -15.03
N ARG A 153 -14.67 -7.98 -16.25
CA ARG A 153 -15.57 -6.98 -16.86
C ARG A 153 -16.90 -6.84 -16.12
N GLU A 154 -17.45 -7.90 -15.55
CA GLU A 154 -18.67 -7.85 -14.73
C GLU A 154 -18.44 -7.18 -13.37
N GLN A 155 -17.27 -7.40 -12.77
CA GLN A 155 -16.91 -6.88 -11.45
C GLN A 155 -16.35 -5.45 -11.48
N ARG A 156 -15.99 -4.94 -12.67
CA ARG A 156 -15.40 -3.60 -12.78
C ARG A 156 -16.41 -2.52 -12.40
N SER A 157 -15.87 -1.46 -11.83
CA SER A 157 -16.57 -0.20 -11.62
C SER A 157 -17.14 0.36 -12.94
N SER A 158 -18.26 1.07 -12.86
CA SER A 158 -18.80 1.85 -13.98
C SER A 158 -17.91 3.01 -14.43
N LEU A 159 -16.77 3.22 -13.77
CA LEU A 159 -15.76 4.22 -14.11
C LEU A 159 -14.94 3.89 -15.35
N LEU A 160 -15.03 2.66 -15.87
CA LEU A 160 -14.32 2.22 -17.07
C LEU A 160 -15.25 1.77 -18.18
N THR A 161 -14.90 2.10 -19.43
CA THR A 161 -15.53 1.54 -20.63
C THR A 161 -14.71 0.39 -21.23
N ASP A 162 -15.32 -0.38 -22.14
CA ASP A 162 -14.62 -1.49 -22.82
C ASP A 162 -13.47 -1.00 -23.71
N GLU A 163 -13.57 0.22 -24.24
CA GLU A 163 -12.57 0.83 -25.11
C GLU A 163 -11.31 1.29 -24.35
N GLU A 164 -11.39 1.46 -23.03
CA GLU A 164 -10.26 1.84 -22.18
C GLU A 164 -9.46 0.62 -21.69
N LEU A 165 -9.96 -0.60 -21.90
CA LEU A 165 -9.28 -1.81 -21.41
C LEU A 165 -7.97 -2.04 -22.14
N HIS A 166 -6.97 -2.52 -21.40
CA HIS A 166 -5.66 -2.77 -21.95
C HIS A 166 -5.69 -3.97 -22.90
N ASP A 167 -5.05 -3.82 -24.06
CA ASP A 167 -4.87 -4.91 -25.01
C ASP A 167 -3.85 -5.92 -24.45
N PRO A 168 -4.25 -7.18 -24.21
CA PRO A 168 -3.34 -8.20 -23.69
C PRO A 168 -2.18 -8.49 -24.65
N ASP A 169 -2.34 -8.34 -25.97
CA ASP A 169 -1.28 -8.62 -26.93
C ASP A 169 -0.07 -7.68 -26.75
N ASN A 170 -0.30 -6.50 -26.16
CA ASN A 170 0.72 -5.51 -25.84
C ASN A 170 1.21 -5.57 -24.39
N ALA A 171 0.72 -6.51 -23.58
CA ALA A 171 1.03 -6.58 -22.15
C ALA A 171 2.53 -6.83 -21.88
N PRO A 172 3.19 -5.99 -21.06
CA PRO A 172 4.58 -6.18 -20.71
C PRO A 172 4.72 -7.31 -19.68
N LEU A 173 5.31 -8.43 -20.10
CA LEU A 173 5.61 -9.53 -19.19
C LEU A 173 7.01 -9.38 -18.60
N PRO A 174 7.17 -9.46 -17.26
CA PRO A 174 8.48 -9.59 -16.64
C PRO A 174 9.27 -10.77 -17.23
N VAL A 175 10.58 -10.59 -17.45
CA VAL A 175 11.46 -11.57 -18.12
C VAL A 175 11.51 -12.96 -17.48
N PHE A 176 11.08 -13.09 -16.23
CA PHE A 176 11.02 -14.36 -15.50
C PHE A 176 9.67 -15.08 -15.64
N MET A 177 8.68 -14.46 -16.28
CA MET A 177 7.37 -15.06 -16.50
C MET A 177 7.30 -15.72 -17.88
N PRO A 178 6.66 -16.90 -17.98
CA PRO A 178 6.41 -17.53 -19.27
C PRO A 178 5.49 -16.64 -20.12
N ASP A 179 5.93 -16.38 -21.35
CA ASP A 179 5.14 -15.65 -22.32
C ASP A 179 4.04 -16.56 -22.90
N THR A 180 2.82 -16.39 -22.38
CA THR A 180 1.65 -17.16 -22.78
C THR A 180 0.44 -16.24 -22.92
N PRO A 181 -0.57 -16.60 -23.75
CA PRO A 181 -1.81 -15.82 -23.84
C PRO A 181 -2.46 -15.59 -22.47
N LEU A 182 -2.49 -16.61 -21.60
CA LEU A 182 -3.01 -16.48 -20.25
C LEU A 182 -2.20 -15.45 -19.43
N ALA A 183 -0.87 -15.48 -19.48
CA ALA A 183 -0.04 -14.51 -18.75
C ALA A 183 -0.24 -13.06 -19.22
N ARG A 184 -0.37 -12.86 -20.53
CA ARG A 184 -0.70 -11.56 -21.13
C ARG A 184 -2.06 -11.06 -20.66
N GLU A 185 -3.07 -11.93 -20.74
CA GLU A 185 -4.43 -11.65 -20.26
C GLU A 185 -4.44 -11.24 -18.78
N ARG A 186 -3.79 -12.03 -17.90
CA ARG A 186 -3.70 -11.71 -16.46
C ARG A 186 -3.00 -10.39 -16.18
N THR A 187 -1.99 -10.06 -16.98
CA THR A 187 -1.29 -8.78 -16.89
C THR A 187 -2.24 -7.64 -17.25
N ALA A 188 -2.92 -7.71 -18.39
CA ALA A 188 -3.89 -6.68 -18.79
C ALA A 188 -4.98 -6.47 -17.71
N LEU A 189 -5.53 -7.55 -17.15
CA LEU A 189 -6.53 -7.45 -16.08
C LEU A 189 -6.02 -6.73 -14.83
N PHE A 190 -4.75 -6.92 -14.45
CA PHE A 190 -4.15 -6.17 -13.35
C PHE A 190 -4.04 -4.68 -13.66
N TYR A 191 -3.65 -4.32 -14.88
CA TYR A 191 -3.56 -2.91 -15.31
C TYR A 191 -4.94 -2.25 -15.43
N ASP A 192 -5.98 -3.00 -15.81
CA ASP A 192 -7.37 -2.53 -15.76
C ASP A 192 -7.82 -2.26 -14.31
N GLY A 193 -7.48 -3.14 -13.37
CA GLY A 193 -7.72 -2.92 -11.93
C GLY A 193 -6.96 -1.69 -11.40
N LEU A 194 -5.72 -1.48 -11.83
CA LEU A 194 -4.92 -0.32 -11.47
C LEU A 194 -5.48 0.99 -12.06
N MET A 195 -6.00 0.95 -13.27
CA MET A 195 -6.70 2.09 -13.87
C MET A 195 -7.98 2.44 -13.09
N GLN A 196 -8.70 1.47 -12.53
CA GLN A 196 -9.82 1.75 -11.61
C GLN A 196 -9.36 2.47 -10.34
N VAL A 197 -8.26 2.01 -9.72
CA VAL A 197 -7.66 2.67 -8.56
C VAL A 197 -7.31 4.13 -8.90
N ASP A 198 -6.75 4.39 -10.09
CA ASP A 198 -6.45 5.74 -10.55
C ASP A 198 -7.70 6.63 -10.67
N ARG A 199 -8.80 6.09 -11.21
CA ARG A 199 -10.09 6.81 -11.27
C ARG A 199 -10.61 7.15 -9.87
N HIS A 200 -10.51 6.22 -8.92
CA HIS A 200 -10.89 6.47 -7.54
C HIS A 200 -10.00 7.52 -6.86
N VAL A 201 -8.70 7.59 -7.18
CA VAL A 201 -7.84 8.69 -6.75
C VAL A 201 -8.37 10.02 -7.27
N GLY A 202 -8.79 10.07 -8.54
CA GLY A 202 -9.48 11.22 -9.13
C GLY A 202 -10.71 11.65 -8.33
N GLU A 203 -11.62 10.72 -8.03
CA GLU A 203 -12.83 10.97 -7.24
C GLU A 203 -12.50 11.50 -5.83
N VAL A 204 -11.50 10.93 -5.15
CA VAL A 204 -11.09 11.42 -3.82
C VAL A 204 -10.59 12.86 -3.90
N ILE A 205 -9.76 13.19 -4.88
CA ILE A 205 -9.27 14.56 -5.08
C ILE A 205 -10.44 15.51 -5.39
N GLU A 206 -11.37 15.12 -6.26
CA GLU A 206 -12.57 15.91 -6.57
C GLU A 206 -13.44 16.14 -5.34
N ASN A 207 -13.66 15.13 -4.51
CA ASN A 207 -14.39 15.25 -3.26
C ASN A 207 -13.74 16.27 -2.30
N LEU A 208 -12.40 16.29 -2.20
CA LEU A 208 -11.67 17.28 -1.41
C LEU A 208 -11.80 18.70 -1.99
N VAL A 209 -11.86 18.85 -3.32
CA VAL A 209 -12.12 20.13 -3.99
C VAL A 209 -13.54 20.60 -3.71
N SER A 210 -14.54 19.74 -3.91
CA SER A 210 -15.95 20.05 -3.69
C SER A 210 -16.26 20.42 -2.24
N ALA A 211 -15.57 19.78 -1.29
CA ALA A 211 -15.65 20.13 0.13
C ALA A 211 -14.84 21.41 0.49
N GLY A 212 -14.04 21.97 -0.42
CA GLY A 212 -13.26 23.18 -0.18
C GLY A 212 -12.03 22.99 0.71
N VAL A 213 -11.59 21.75 0.93
CA VAL A 213 -10.55 21.42 1.92
C VAL A 213 -9.20 21.04 1.31
N LEU A 214 -9.11 20.88 -0.01
CA LEU A 214 -7.89 20.42 -0.69
C LEU A 214 -6.66 21.32 -0.40
N ASP A 215 -6.85 22.64 -0.31
CA ASP A 215 -5.76 23.59 -0.04
C ASP A 215 -5.26 23.54 1.41
N ASN A 216 -5.98 22.85 2.30
CA ASN A 216 -5.56 22.56 3.66
C ASN A 216 -5.16 21.09 3.88
N THR A 217 -5.06 20.29 2.82
CA THR A 217 -4.89 18.83 2.91
C THR A 217 -3.61 18.35 2.25
N ILE A 218 -2.78 17.62 3.00
CA ILE A 218 -1.63 16.87 2.47
C ILE A 218 -2.11 15.47 2.08
N VAL A 219 -1.92 15.09 0.82
CA VAL A 219 -2.42 13.82 0.26
C VAL A 219 -1.27 12.87 0.01
N PHE A 220 -1.37 11.65 0.53
CA PHE A 220 -0.43 10.56 0.33
C PHE A 220 -1.08 9.51 -0.58
N PHE A 221 -0.32 8.98 -1.54
CA PHE A 221 -0.66 7.76 -2.25
C PHE A 221 0.44 6.71 -2.08
N TRP A 222 0.07 5.47 -1.76
CA TRP A 222 1.01 4.36 -1.54
C TRP A 222 0.37 2.98 -1.73
N SER A 223 1.19 1.93 -1.73
CA SER A 223 0.72 0.53 -1.66
C SER A 223 1.32 -0.20 -0.46
N ASP A 224 0.57 -1.11 0.14
CA ASP A 224 0.97 -1.84 1.34
C ASP A 224 2.18 -2.75 1.13
N HIS A 225 2.26 -3.37 -0.03
CA HIS A 225 3.43 -4.08 -0.52
C HIS A 225 3.47 -4.08 -2.05
N GLY A 226 4.50 -4.70 -2.61
CA GLY A 226 4.71 -4.73 -4.05
C GLY A 226 3.71 -5.63 -4.80
N THR A 227 3.95 -5.76 -6.10
CA THR A 227 2.99 -6.29 -7.07
C THR A 227 2.50 -7.70 -6.77
N GLY A 228 1.27 -8.02 -7.16
CA GLY A 228 0.75 -9.39 -7.11
C GLY A 228 1.42 -10.38 -8.09
N PHE A 229 2.25 -9.90 -9.04
CA PHE A 229 2.94 -10.78 -10.00
C PHE A 229 3.84 -11.82 -9.29
N PRO A 230 4.18 -12.94 -9.98
CA PRO A 230 5.23 -13.85 -9.53
C PRO A 230 6.50 -13.09 -9.11
N ARG A 231 7.19 -13.55 -8.05
CA ARG A 231 8.29 -12.84 -7.35
C ARG A 231 7.92 -11.51 -6.66
N GLY A 232 6.68 -11.05 -6.77
CA GLY A 232 6.14 -9.90 -6.05
C GLY A 232 5.61 -10.28 -4.68
N LYS A 233 4.29 -10.23 -4.49
CA LYS A 233 3.58 -10.62 -3.27
C LYS A 233 4.10 -11.95 -2.77
N THR A 234 4.17 -12.06 -1.44
CA THR A 234 4.83 -13.12 -0.69
C THR A 234 6.35 -13.17 -0.78
N HIS A 235 7.03 -12.44 -1.66
CA HIS A 235 8.48 -12.50 -1.84
C HIS A 235 9.17 -11.20 -1.43
N VAL A 236 10.34 -11.32 -0.79
CA VAL A 236 11.12 -10.17 -0.30
C VAL A 236 12.07 -9.58 -1.36
N TYR A 237 11.67 -9.64 -2.64
CA TYR A 237 12.36 -8.97 -3.74
C TYR A 237 11.88 -7.51 -3.85
N ASP A 238 12.53 -6.71 -4.72
CA ASP A 238 12.04 -5.36 -4.99
C ASP A 238 10.63 -5.37 -5.59
N ASP A 239 10.29 -6.37 -6.39
CA ASP A 239 8.93 -6.48 -6.95
C ASP A 239 7.87 -6.66 -5.86
N GLY A 240 8.21 -7.27 -4.71
CA GLY A 240 7.30 -7.47 -3.58
C GLY A 240 7.42 -6.46 -2.45
N LEU A 241 8.45 -5.60 -2.46
CA LEU A 241 8.71 -4.66 -1.36
C LEU A 241 8.87 -3.22 -1.79
N ARG A 242 9.24 -2.91 -3.05
CA ARG A 242 9.37 -1.52 -3.52
C ARG A 242 8.00 -1.04 -4.02
N VAL A 243 7.42 -0.11 -3.27
CA VAL A 243 6.05 0.39 -3.47
C VAL A 243 6.08 1.84 -3.96
N PRO A 244 5.02 2.33 -4.63
CA PRO A 244 4.91 3.75 -4.90
C PRO A 244 4.74 4.52 -3.58
N LEU A 245 5.30 5.72 -3.51
CA LEU A 245 4.95 6.72 -2.51
C LEU A 245 4.95 8.10 -3.16
N ILE A 246 3.78 8.71 -3.25
CA ILE A 246 3.55 10.05 -3.79
C ILE A 246 2.93 10.90 -2.70
N ILE A 247 3.40 12.13 -2.52
CA ILE A 247 2.89 13.05 -1.51
C ILE A 247 2.67 14.43 -2.12
N ARG A 248 1.42 14.88 -2.16
CA ARG A 248 1.05 16.24 -2.57
C ARG A 248 1.00 17.15 -1.35
N PHE A 249 1.68 18.28 -1.44
CA PHE A 249 1.60 19.37 -0.48
C PHE A 249 0.91 20.57 -1.13
N PRO A 250 -0.19 21.11 -0.57
CA PRO A 250 -0.77 22.35 -1.07
C PRO A 250 0.21 23.51 -0.81
N ALA A 251 0.06 24.61 -1.56
CA ALA A 251 0.95 25.77 -1.46
C ALA A 251 1.17 26.26 -0.02
N LYS A 252 0.11 26.21 0.80
CA LYS A 252 0.13 26.54 2.23
C LYS A 252 1.16 25.73 3.04
N TYR A 253 1.34 24.46 2.69
CA TYR A 253 2.21 23.50 3.38
C TYR A 253 3.47 23.15 2.60
N GLN A 254 3.82 23.92 1.56
CA GLN A 254 5.02 23.67 0.74
C GLN A 254 6.32 23.68 1.57
N HIS A 255 6.36 24.40 2.68
CA HIS A 255 7.50 24.43 3.60
C HIS A 255 7.73 23.10 4.34
N LEU A 256 6.77 22.17 4.32
CA LEU A 256 6.90 20.82 4.85
C LEU A 256 7.39 19.81 3.79
N ALA A 257 7.35 20.18 2.51
CA ALA A 257 7.76 19.33 1.41
C ALA A 257 9.30 19.26 1.30
N PRO A 258 9.87 18.12 0.85
CA PRO A 258 11.31 17.97 0.66
C PRO A 258 11.84 18.69 -0.59
N GLY A 259 10.95 19.16 -1.46
CA GLY A 259 11.27 19.86 -2.71
C GLY A 259 10.01 20.47 -3.34
N PRO A 260 10.15 21.24 -4.44
CA PRO A 260 9.01 21.76 -5.19
C PRO A 260 8.17 20.64 -5.84
N PRO A 261 6.92 20.92 -6.27
CA PRO A 261 6.13 19.99 -7.07
C PRO A 261 6.90 19.41 -8.26
N GLY A 262 6.69 18.12 -8.55
CA GLY A 262 7.40 17.34 -9.57
C GLY A 262 8.74 16.76 -9.12
N THR A 263 9.15 16.98 -7.87
CA THR A 263 10.43 16.46 -7.35
C THR A 263 10.41 14.94 -7.21
N VAL A 264 11.47 14.29 -7.71
CA VAL A 264 11.79 12.90 -7.39
C VAL A 264 12.76 12.89 -6.21
N VAL A 265 12.34 12.35 -5.09
CA VAL A 265 13.15 12.21 -3.88
C VAL A 265 13.83 10.84 -3.90
N ASP A 266 15.15 10.81 -3.77
CA ASP A 266 15.97 9.60 -3.80
C ASP A 266 16.22 8.98 -2.41
N ASP A 267 15.87 9.68 -1.33
CA ASP A 267 15.90 9.18 0.04
C ASP A 267 15.26 7.78 0.14
N LEU A 268 15.96 6.88 0.84
CA LEU A 268 15.44 5.57 1.16
C LEU A 268 14.49 5.66 2.36
N VAL A 269 13.21 5.34 2.12
CA VAL A 269 12.15 5.38 3.14
C VAL A 269 11.41 4.04 3.20
N MET A 270 10.72 3.80 4.31
CA MET A 270 9.83 2.66 4.48
C MET A 270 8.40 3.10 4.77
N THR A 271 7.43 2.26 4.43
CA THR A 271 6.01 2.58 4.66
C THR A 271 5.67 2.76 6.15
N MET A 272 6.37 2.09 7.07
CA MET A 272 6.23 2.31 8.52
C MET A 272 6.71 3.69 8.98
N ASP A 273 7.50 4.39 8.17
CA ASP A 273 8.00 5.72 8.48
C ASP A 273 6.93 6.80 8.30
N MET A 274 5.87 6.50 7.53
CA MET A 274 4.80 7.46 7.21
C MET A 274 4.10 7.97 8.46
N GLY A 275 3.81 7.09 9.43
CA GLY A 275 3.19 7.50 10.69
C GLY A 275 4.06 8.47 11.49
N ALA A 276 5.37 8.17 11.59
CA ALA A 276 6.33 9.08 12.23
C ALA A 276 6.40 10.43 11.51
N SER A 277 6.43 10.43 10.17
CA SER A 277 6.43 11.63 9.34
C SER A 277 5.16 12.48 9.51
N VAL A 278 3.98 11.86 9.61
CA VAL A 278 2.73 12.56 9.90
C VAL A 278 2.80 13.23 11.28
N LEU A 279 3.19 12.49 12.33
CA LEU A 279 3.33 13.07 13.68
C LEU A 279 4.36 14.22 13.70
N SER A 280 5.47 14.07 12.99
CA SER A 280 6.54 15.08 12.85
C SER A 280 6.08 16.38 12.18
N MET A 281 5.06 16.32 11.31
CA MET A 281 4.43 17.49 10.70
C MET A 281 3.36 18.14 11.59
N THR A 282 3.05 17.52 12.74
CA THR A 282 2.21 18.09 13.80
C THR A 282 3.07 18.51 14.99
N ASP A 283 2.43 18.87 16.11
CA ASP A 283 3.12 19.15 17.38
C ASP A 283 3.17 17.91 18.31
N VAL A 284 2.78 16.73 17.82
CA VAL A 284 2.82 15.46 18.56
C VAL A 284 4.23 14.90 18.59
N GLN A 285 4.73 14.53 19.77
CA GLN A 285 6.01 13.83 19.90
C GLN A 285 5.91 12.42 19.34
N ILE A 286 6.88 12.02 18.50
CA ILE A 286 6.96 10.64 18.01
C ILE A 286 7.20 9.71 19.21
N PRO A 287 6.39 8.65 19.41
CA PRO A 287 6.58 7.73 20.51
C PRO A 287 7.96 7.06 20.46
N LYS A 288 8.66 6.98 21.60
CA LYS A 288 10.03 6.42 21.68
C LYS A 288 10.17 4.97 21.20
N HIS A 289 9.07 4.23 21.14
CA HIS A 289 9.05 2.84 20.69
C HIS A 289 8.83 2.69 19.18
N PHE A 290 8.52 3.77 18.45
CA PHE A 290 8.44 3.72 17.00
C PHE A 290 9.81 3.31 16.44
N GLN A 291 9.78 2.37 15.50
CA GLN A 291 10.94 1.99 14.70
C GLN A 291 10.95 2.74 13.37
N GLY A 292 9.79 3.26 12.95
CA GLY A 292 9.66 4.18 11.83
C GLY A 292 10.37 5.50 12.12
N GLN A 293 11.08 6.02 11.13
CA GLN A 293 11.88 7.26 11.22
C GLN A 293 11.19 8.35 10.42
N ALA A 294 10.87 9.48 11.04
CA ALA A 294 10.26 10.57 10.29
C ALA A 294 11.21 11.09 9.20
N PHE A 295 10.75 11.09 7.96
CA PHE A 295 11.47 11.63 6.80
C PHE A 295 10.95 13.03 6.39
N LEU A 296 9.90 13.52 7.07
CA LEU A 296 9.31 14.85 6.91
C LEU A 296 9.10 15.53 8.28
N GLY A 297 8.86 16.84 8.27
CA GLY A 297 8.47 17.60 9.46
C GLY A 297 9.62 17.96 10.40
N LYS A 298 9.27 18.48 11.58
CA LYS A 298 10.22 19.09 12.54
C LYS A 298 11.08 18.08 13.29
N GLN A 299 10.62 16.84 13.39
CA GLN A 299 11.28 15.71 14.05
C GLN A 299 11.93 14.77 13.02
N ARG A 300 12.27 15.28 11.82
CA ARG A 300 12.93 14.50 10.77
C ARG A 300 14.25 13.92 11.28
N GLU A 301 14.41 12.62 11.08
CA GLU A 301 15.65 11.89 11.38
C GLU A 301 16.66 12.03 10.22
N PRO A 302 17.95 11.76 10.47
CA PRO A 302 18.96 11.68 9.42
C PRO A 302 18.62 10.65 8.34
N HIS A 303 19.30 10.75 7.20
CA HIS A 303 19.20 9.81 6.09
C HIS A 303 19.32 8.34 6.55
N ARG A 304 18.47 7.48 6.00
CA ARG A 304 18.46 6.03 6.28
C ARG A 304 19.33 5.28 5.28
N ASP A 305 20.30 4.53 5.79
CA ASP A 305 21.19 3.73 4.94
C ASP A 305 20.58 2.41 4.45
N TYR A 306 19.63 1.84 5.21
CA TYR A 306 19.07 0.51 4.94
C TYR A 306 17.57 0.40 5.19
N ALA A 307 16.84 -0.18 4.22
CA ALA A 307 15.47 -0.65 4.37
C ALA A 307 15.50 -2.11 4.82
N CYS A 308 14.86 -2.40 5.95
CA CYS A 308 14.79 -3.74 6.52
C CYS A 308 13.41 -4.35 6.24
N GLY A 309 13.38 -5.64 5.88
CA GLY A 309 12.13 -6.35 5.65
C GLY A 309 12.18 -7.78 6.15
N ALA A 310 11.01 -8.36 6.35
CA ALA A 310 10.87 -9.75 6.78
C ALA A 310 9.68 -10.44 6.10
N ARG A 311 9.80 -11.75 5.97
CA ARG A 311 8.71 -12.67 5.61
C ARG A 311 8.83 -13.87 6.53
N ASP A 312 7.75 -14.19 7.21
CA ASP A 312 7.64 -15.39 8.03
C ASP A 312 6.46 -16.25 7.53
N ARG A 313 5.83 -17.05 8.40
CA ARG A 313 4.72 -17.95 8.03
C ARG A 313 3.67 -17.26 7.16
N LEU A 314 3.40 -17.85 6.00
CA LEU A 314 2.32 -17.48 5.10
C LEU A 314 1.28 -18.57 5.11
N ASP A 315 0.12 -18.30 5.70
CA ASP A 315 -0.93 -19.30 5.84
C ASP A 315 -0.34 -20.61 6.42
N ASN A 316 -0.46 -21.75 5.75
CA ASN A 316 0.07 -23.02 6.25
C ASN A 316 1.58 -23.25 5.97
N CYS A 317 2.27 -22.29 5.34
CA CYS A 317 3.66 -22.42 4.93
C CYS A 317 4.60 -21.64 5.86
N ASN A 318 5.35 -22.38 6.68
CA ASN A 318 6.38 -21.80 7.56
C ASN A 318 7.63 -21.38 6.78
N GLU A 319 7.97 -20.09 6.89
CA GLU A 319 9.14 -19.44 6.32
C GLU A 319 9.81 -18.59 7.39
N VAL A 320 11.11 -18.32 7.23
CA VAL A 320 11.85 -17.36 8.05
C VAL A 320 12.88 -16.68 7.15
N ILE A 321 12.54 -15.50 6.65
CA ILE A 321 13.38 -14.73 5.73
C ILE A 321 13.56 -13.31 6.25
N ARG A 322 14.79 -12.81 6.18
CA ARG A 322 15.14 -11.42 6.49
C ARG A 322 15.82 -10.78 5.29
N THR A 323 15.55 -9.51 5.06
CA THR A 323 16.19 -8.74 3.99
C THR A 323 16.62 -7.37 4.49
N ILE A 324 17.75 -6.90 3.98
CA ILE A 324 18.20 -5.53 4.10
C ILE A 324 18.53 -5.01 2.70
N ARG A 325 18.17 -3.77 2.41
CA ARG A 325 18.47 -3.13 1.13
C ARG A 325 19.02 -1.74 1.35
N ASN A 326 20.14 -1.42 0.71
CA ASN A 326 20.57 -0.02 0.53
C ASN A 326 20.14 0.44 -0.88
N GLU A 327 20.57 1.63 -1.31
CA GLU A 327 20.24 2.17 -2.63
C GLU A 327 20.51 1.20 -3.79
N LYS A 328 21.57 0.37 -3.72
CA LYS A 328 22.03 -0.44 -4.85
C LYS A 328 21.83 -1.95 -4.69
N TYR A 329 22.05 -2.49 -3.50
CA TYR A 329 22.08 -3.92 -3.23
C TYR A 329 20.98 -4.33 -2.26
N ARG A 330 20.40 -5.50 -2.51
CA ARG A 330 19.52 -6.21 -1.57
C ARG A 330 20.20 -7.50 -1.12
N TYR A 331 20.35 -7.66 0.18
CA TYR A 331 20.71 -8.93 0.80
C TYR A 331 19.44 -9.64 1.28
N ILE A 332 19.33 -10.93 1.00
CA ILE A 332 18.23 -11.79 1.45
C ILE A 332 18.85 -13.00 2.13
N ARG A 333 18.40 -13.28 3.36
CA ARG A 333 18.78 -14.48 4.11
C ARG A 333 17.54 -15.33 4.35
N ASN A 334 17.49 -16.50 3.72
CA ASN A 334 16.54 -17.55 4.04
C ASN A 334 17.14 -18.46 5.12
N PHE A 335 16.47 -18.58 6.26
CA PHE A 335 16.90 -19.42 7.39
C PHE A 335 16.41 -20.87 7.30
N LEU A 336 15.56 -21.19 6.32
CA LEU A 336 15.07 -22.53 6.02
C LEU A 336 15.49 -22.99 4.61
N PRO A 337 16.80 -22.94 4.24
CA PRO A 337 17.25 -23.26 2.88
C PRO A 337 17.06 -24.73 2.48
N HIS A 338 16.73 -25.60 3.44
CA HIS A 338 16.41 -27.01 3.21
C HIS A 338 14.97 -27.21 2.71
N ARG A 339 14.14 -26.16 2.72
CA ARG A 339 12.77 -26.18 2.17
C ARG A 339 12.74 -25.56 0.77
N PRO A 340 11.80 -25.97 -0.09
CA PRO A 340 11.61 -25.31 -1.38
C PRO A 340 11.40 -23.80 -1.21
N TYR A 341 12.16 -22.99 -1.97
CA TYR A 341 12.09 -21.52 -1.90
C TYR A 341 10.75 -20.94 -2.43
N ALA A 342 9.94 -21.76 -3.11
CA ALA A 342 8.67 -21.39 -3.74
C ALA A 342 7.47 -22.09 -3.06
N SER A 343 7.41 -22.05 -1.73
CA SER A 343 6.44 -22.87 -0.98
C SER A 343 4.98 -22.39 -1.00
N PHE A 344 4.63 -21.31 -1.70
CA PHE A 344 3.25 -20.79 -1.62
C PHE A 344 2.76 -20.12 -2.91
N TRP A 345 2.10 -20.92 -3.74
CA TRP A 345 1.14 -20.48 -4.75
C TRP A 345 0.04 -21.55 -4.82
N PRO A 346 -0.72 -21.70 -3.73
CA PRO A 346 -1.39 -22.95 -3.38
C PRO A 346 -2.30 -23.49 -4.49
N ASP A 347 -2.97 -22.60 -5.22
CA ASP A 347 -4.00 -22.88 -6.21
C ASP A 347 -3.51 -22.82 -7.67
N GLY A 348 -2.22 -22.58 -7.91
CA GLY A 348 -1.68 -22.34 -9.26
C GLY A 348 -1.84 -20.89 -9.77
N GLY A 349 -2.67 -20.07 -9.10
CA GLY A 349 -2.97 -18.66 -9.31
C GLY A 349 -2.72 -18.15 -10.73
N PHE A 350 -1.75 -17.23 -10.90
CA PHE A 350 -1.39 -16.63 -12.20
C PHE A 350 -1.20 -17.62 -13.38
N PHE A 351 -0.85 -18.89 -13.12
CA PHE A 351 -0.47 -19.86 -14.15
C PHE A 351 -1.51 -20.95 -14.43
N ALA A 352 -2.66 -20.91 -13.75
CA ALA A 352 -3.71 -21.90 -13.91
C ALA A 352 -5.04 -21.26 -14.30
N THR A 353 -5.84 -21.99 -15.08
CA THR A 353 -7.23 -21.60 -15.30
C THR A 353 -8.05 -21.89 -14.04
N PRO A 354 -9.08 -21.06 -13.74
CA PRO A 354 -10.01 -21.35 -12.65
C PRO A 354 -10.57 -22.78 -12.79
N PRO A 355 -10.57 -23.60 -11.72
CA PRO A 355 -11.19 -24.92 -11.74
C PRO A 355 -12.69 -24.86 -12.03
N GLU A 356 -13.32 -26.01 -12.29
CA GLU A 356 -14.77 -26.06 -12.53
C GLU A 356 -15.55 -25.83 -11.23
N LYS A 357 -16.62 -25.01 -11.27
CA LYS A 357 -17.48 -24.76 -10.11
C LYS A 357 -18.06 -26.04 -9.54
N GLY A 358 -18.09 -26.16 -8.20
CA GLY A 358 -18.60 -27.32 -7.49
C GLY A 358 -17.59 -28.46 -7.32
N THR A 359 -16.32 -28.23 -7.67
CA THR A 359 -15.21 -29.15 -7.37
C THR A 359 -14.47 -28.73 -6.09
N PRO A 360 -13.88 -29.66 -5.32
CA PRO A 360 -13.02 -29.32 -4.18
C PRO A 360 -11.85 -28.41 -4.57
N GLU A 361 -11.34 -28.54 -5.79
CA GLU A 361 -10.29 -27.67 -6.34
C GLU A 361 -10.77 -26.23 -6.48
N HIS A 362 -12.03 -26.00 -6.89
CA HIS A 362 -12.62 -24.66 -6.93
C HIS A 362 -12.82 -24.07 -5.53
N ASP A 363 -13.29 -24.88 -4.57
CA ASP A 363 -13.46 -24.42 -3.18
C ASP A 363 -12.11 -23.97 -2.58
N PHE A 364 -11.04 -24.68 -2.91
CA PHE A 364 -9.69 -24.32 -2.51
C PHE A 364 -9.16 -23.09 -3.26
N TRP A 365 -9.45 -22.96 -4.55
CA TRP A 365 -9.12 -21.78 -5.36
C TRP A 365 -9.76 -20.50 -4.80
N ASP A 366 -11.02 -20.55 -4.40
CA ASP A 366 -11.75 -19.40 -3.83
C ASP A 366 -11.22 -18.97 -2.46
N THR A 367 -10.72 -19.91 -1.66
CA THR A 367 -10.26 -19.66 -0.28
C THR A 367 -8.77 -19.36 -0.17
N SER A 368 -8.02 -19.66 -1.23
CA SER A 368 -6.59 -19.41 -1.35
C SER A 368 -6.24 -17.92 -1.27
N CYS A 369 -5.10 -17.58 -0.64
CA CYS A 369 -4.66 -16.21 -0.35
C CYS A 369 -4.19 -15.38 -1.56
N LEU A 370 -4.43 -15.84 -2.78
CA LEU A 370 -4.16 -15.07 -4.00
C LEU A 370 -5.36 -14.24 -4.41
#